data_AF-A0AAD8EP60-F1
#
_entry.id   AF-A0AAD8EP60-F1
#
_cell.length_a   1.000
_cell.length_b   1.000
_cell.length_c   1.000
_cell.angle_alpha   90.00
_cell.angle_beta   90.00
_cell.angle_gamma   90.00
#
_symmetry.space_group_name_H-M   'P 1'
#
loop_
_entity.id
_entity.type
_entity.pdbx_description
1 polymer ?
#
loop_
_entity_poly.entity_id
_entity_poly.type
_entity_poly.pdbx_seq_one_letter_code
_entity_poly.pdbx_strand_id
1 'polypeptide(L)'
;FPNKCYDAVLKKGYNPGDSWKRPDECVQHFCSPGYSLETGKPELQITSIWCNKIEVVTPCVLKPGNNSLSFPNCCQNLKCPPKKNNIHIIRRNYIIRQRKCFTLIYRIVRFICF
;
A
#
# COMPACT_ATOMS: atom_id res chain seq x y z
N PHE A 1 11.89 15.17 11.43
CA PHE A 1 11.17 16.02 10.47
C PHE A 1 9.88 16.49 11.14
N PRO A 2 9.86 17.68 11.78
CA PRO A 2 8.66 18.16 12.45
C PRO A 2 7.54 18.34 11.42
N ASN A 3 6.31 17.94 11.78
CA ASN A 3 5.08 18.10 10.98
C ASN A 3 5.14 17.48 9.57
N LYS A 4 5.95 16.44 9.36
CA LYS A 4 6.03 15.71 8.09
C LYS A 4 6.06 14.20 8.32
N CYS A 5 5.52 13.44 7.38
CA CYS A 5 5.76 12.01 7.33
C CYS A 5 7.15 11.75 6.78
N TYR A 6 7.99 11.04 7.52
CA TYR A 6 9.32 10.64 7.05
C TYR A 6 9.29 9.25 6.46
N ASP A 7 9.62 9.14 5.17
CA ASP A 7 9.82 7.87 4.50
C ASP A 7 11.27 7.43 4.65
N ALA A 8 11.51 6.37 5.43
CA ALA A 8 12.85 5.84 5.67
C ALA A 8 13.50 5.20 4.43
N VAL A 9 12.70 4.73 3.46
CA VAL A 9 13.21 4.10 2.22
C VAL A 9 13.76 5.18 1.29
N LEU A 10 13.01 6.26 1.11
CA LEU A 10 13.39 7.38 0.24
C LEU A 10 14.24 8.44 0.94
N LYS A 11 14.39 8.33 2.27
CA LYS A 11 15.05 9.30 3.15
C LYS A 11 14.50 10.72 2.94
N LYS A 12 13.18 10.83 2.75
CA LYS A 12 12.49 12.08 2.38
C LYS A 12 11.30 12.36 3.29
N GLY A 13 11.12 13.63 3.64
CA GLY A 13 9.94 14.12 4.35
C GLY A 13 8.84 14.60 3.41
N TYR A 14 7.60 14.24 3.72
CA TYR A 14 6.39 14.57 2.97
C TYR A 14 5.42 15.37 3.83
N ASN A 15 4.79 16.37 3.23
CA ASN A 15 3.78 17.19 3.91
C ASN A 15 2.46 16.40 4.05
N PRO A 16 1.60 16.75 5.02
CA PRO A 16 0.25 16.18 5.10
C PRO A 16 -0.50 16.38 3.77
N GLY A 17 -1.13 15.32 3.27
CA GLY A 17 -1.82 15.29 1.98
C GLY A 17 -0.93 14.87 0.80
N ASP A 18 0.40 14.91 0.94
CA ASP A 18 1.29 14.45 -0.12
C ASP A 18 1.09 12.95 -0.39
N SER A 19 1.27 12.57 -1.66
CA SER A 19 1.27 11.19 -2.09
C SER A 19 2.54 10.88 -2.88
N TRP A 20 3.09 9.67 -2.72
CA TRP A 20 4.31 9.27 -3.42
C TRP A 20 4.38 7.76 -3.67
N LYS A 21 5.33 7.38 -4.53
CA LYS A 21 5.67 5.99 -4.85
C LYS A 21 7.07 5.65 -4.34
N ARG A 22 7.30 4.39 -4.00
CA ARG A 22 8.63 3.82 -3.78
C ARG A 22 9.06 3.02 -5.02
N PRO A 23 10.36 2.93 -5.32
CA PRO A 23 10.88 1.99 -6.30
C PRO A 23 10.40 0.57 -5.98
N ASP A 24 10.16 -0.22 -7.01
CA ASP A 24 9.85 -1.66 -6.93
C ASP A 24 8.58 -2.05 -6.17
N GLU A 25 7.75 -1.08 -5.75
CA GLU A 25 6.47 -1.29 -5.09
C GLU A 25 5.31 -0.80 -5.96
N CYS A 26 4.31 -1.66 -6.19
CA CYS A 26 3.02 -1.22 -6.71
C CYS A 26 2.08 -0.79 -5.58
N VAL A 27 2.42 0.34 -4.95
CA VAL A 27 1.74 0.88 -3.78
C VAL A 27 1.69 2.40 -3.90
N GLN A 28 0.56 2.99 -3.52
CA GLN A 28 0.45 4.43 -3.36
C GLN A 28 0.54 4.78 -1.87
N HIS A 29 1.56 5.54 -1.49
CA HIS A 29 1.75 6.05 -0.14
C HIS A 29 1.18 7.46 -0.01
N PHE A 30 0.65 7.79 1.16
CA PHE A 30 0.10 9.10 1.50
C PHE A 30 0.53 9.49 2.92
N CYS A 31 0.78 10.77 3.12
CA CYS A 31 0.94 11.33 4.46
C CYS A 31 -0.42 11.83 4.94
N SER A 32 -0.93 11.26 6.03
CA SER A 32 -2.25 11.61 6.53
C SER A 32 -2.22 11.86 8.02
N PRO A 33 -3.05 12.77 8.56
CA PRO A 33 -3.28 12.85 9.98
C PRO A 33 -3.89 11.54 10.48
N GLY A 34 -3.39 11.07 11.61
CA GLY A 34 -3.85 9.87 12.28
C GLY A 34 -3.73 10.03 13.80
N TYR A 35 -3.85 8.92 14.51
CA TYR A 35 -3.78 8.88 15.96
C TYR A 35 -2.80 7.80 16.41
N SER A 36 -1.89 8.16 17.29
CA SER A 36 -0.97 7.20 17.90
C SER A 36 -1.74 6.34 18.90
N LEU A 37 -1.77 5.02 18.67
CA LEU A 37 -2.40 4.09 19.62
C LEU A 37 -1.61 3.96 20.93
N GLU A 38 -0.32 4.32 20.92
CA GLU A 38 0.54 4.24 22.11
C GLU A 38 0.41 5.48 22.99
N THR A 39 0.43 6.66 22.37
CA THR A 39 0.41 7.93 23.10
C THR A 39 -0.98 8.54 23.20
N GLY A 40 -1.94 8.02 22.42
CA GLY A 40 -3.28 8.56 22.35
C GLY A 40 -3.29 10.03 21.93
N LYS A 41 -2.42 10.43 20.98
CA LYS A 41 -2.33 11.83 20.49
C LYS A 41 -2.41 11.87 18.96
N PRO A 42 -2.84 13.01 18.38
CA PRO A 42 -2.75 13.23 16.95
C PRO A 42 -1.31 13.12 16.46
N GLU A 43 -1.08 12.35 15.41
CA GLU A 43 0.23 12.15 14.80
C GLU A 43 0.09 11.98 13.29
N LEU A 44 1.11 12.39 12.52
CA LEU A 44 1.15 12.14 11.09
C LEU A 44 1.60 10.70 10.82
N GLN A 45 0.88 10.01 9.94
CA GLN A 45 1.11 8.62 9.62
C GLN A 45 1.23 8.41 8.12
N ILE A 46 2.10 7.49 7.73
CA ILE A 46 2.16 7.01 6.35
C ILE A 46 1.08 5.95 6.17
N THR A 47 0.11 6.25 5.31
CA THR A 47 -0.93 5.31 4.91
C THR A 47 -0.64 4.83 3.50
N SER A 48 -0.87 3.54 3.25
CA SER A 48 -0.54 2.90 1.98
C SER A 48 -1.75 2.18 1.39
N ILE A 49 -2.01 2.40 0.10
CA ILE A 49 -3.00 1.66 -0.67
C ILE A 49 -2.29 0.62 -1.52
N TRP A 50 -2.65 -0.64 -1.30
CA TRP A 50 -2.08 -1.80 -1.99
C TRP A 50 -3.04 -2.29 -3.07
N CYS A 51 -2.51 -3.03 -4.04
CA CYS A 51 -3.35 -3.76 -4.99
C CYS A 51 -4.25 -4.75 -4.27
N ASN A 52 -5.46 -4.91 -4.79
CA ASN A 52 -6.40 -5.89 -4.25
C ASN A 52 -5.84 -7.30 -4.47
N LYS A 53 -6.05 -8.17 -3.48
CA LYS A 53 -5.87 -9.61 -3.69
C LYS A 53 -6.98 -10.07 -4.64
N ILE A 54 -6.57 -10.64 -5.76
CA ILE A 54 -7.48 -11.18 -6.76
C ILE A 54 -7.50 -12.70 -6.60
N GLU A 55 -8.69 -13.25 -6.42
CA GLU A 55 -8.92 -14.69 -6.56
C GLU A 55 -9.32 -14.98 -8.00
N VAL A 56 -8.61 -15.91 -8.64
CA VAL A 56 -8.83 -16.27 -10.05
C VAL A 56 -9.80 -17.43 -10.09
N VAL A 57 -10.90 -17.26 -10.80
CA VAL A 57 -11.88 -18.33 -11.07
C VAL A 57 -11.83 -18.66 -12.55
N THR A 58 -11.71 -19.95 -12.88
CA THR A 58 -11.77 -20.44 -14.26
C THR A 58 -13.07 -19.97 -14.93
N PRO A 59 -13.06 -19.49 -16.20
CA PRO A 59 -11.97 -19.49 -17.18
C PRO A 59 -11.12 -18.21 -17.22
N CYS A 60 -11.12 -17.40 -16.17
CA CYS A 60 -10.32 -16.17 -16.14
C CYS A 60 -8.83 -16.45 -15.97
N VAL A 61 -8.00 -15.60 -16.57
CA VAL A 61 -6.55 -15.64 -16.43
C VAL A 61 -6.07 -14.38 -15.72
N LEU A 62 -5.14 -14.53 -14.77
CA LEU A 62 -4.51 -13.41 -14.11
C LEU A 62 -3.42 -12.82 -15.02
N LYS A 63 -3.56 -11.55 -15.37
CA LYS A 63 -2.49 -10.76 -15.99
C LYS A 63 -1.61 -10.20 -14.86
N PRO A 64 -0.32 -10.52 -14.83
CA PRO A 64 0.58 -10.01 -13.80
C PRO A 64 0.64 -8.47 -13.84
N GLY A 65 0.89 -7.88 -12.67
CA GLY A 65 1.13 -6.45 -12.54
C GLY A 65 2.45 -6.02 -13.19
N ASN A 66 2.64 -4.70 -13.34
CA ASN A 66 3.87 -4.11 -13.85
C ASN A 66 4.32 -2.97 -12.94
N ASN A 67 5.34 -3.22 -12.10
CA ASN A 67 5.87 -2.25 -11.14
C ASN A 67 6.52 -1.01 -11.78
N SER A 68 6.72 -1.01 -13.10
CA SER A 68 7.20 0.19 -13.84
C SER A 68 6.10 1.25 -13.99
N LEU A 69 4.82 0.87 -13.84
CA LEU A 69 3.69 1.78 -13.95
C LEU A 69 3.35 2.41 -12.59
N SER A 70 2.64 3.53 -12.60
CA SER A 70 2.10 4.13 -11.38
C SER A 70 0.87 3.37 -10.89
N PHE A 71 0.64 3.34 -9.58
CA PHE A 71 -0.62 2.85 -9.00
C PHE A 71 -1.82 3.67 -9.54
N PRO A 72 -2.98 3.05 -9.83
CA PRO A 72 -3.31 1.63 -9.71
C PRO A 72 -2.93 0.78 -10.95
N ASN A 73 -2.33 1.36 -11.98
CA ASN A 73 -2.05 0.68 -13.25
C ASN A 73 -0.97 -0.39 -13.17
N CYS A 74 -0.11 -0.32 -12.15
CA CYS A 74 0.86 -1.38 -11.87
C CYS A 74 0.22 -2.65 -11.29
N CYS A 75 -1.05 -2.60 -10.87
CA CYS A 75 -1.70 -3.75 -10.26
C CYS A 75 -1.98 -4.87 -11.27
N GLN A 76 -1.99 -6.10 -10.75
CA GLN A 76 -2.51 -7.27 -11.47
C GLN A 76 -3.96 -7.06 -11.89
N ASN A 77 -4.33 -7.64 -13.03
CA ASN A 77 -5.67 -7.52 -13.59
C ASN A 77 -6.18 -8.89 -14.03
N LEU A 78 -7.50 -9.10 -14.02
CA LEU A 78 -8.10 -10.31 -14.59
C LEU A 78 -8.42 -10.08 -16.07
N LYS A 79 -8.03 -11.04 -16.90
CA LYS A 79 -8.54 -11.17 -18.26
C LYS A 79 -9.44 -12.40 -18.29
N CYS A 80 -10.74 -12.17 -18.23
CA CYS A 80 -11.73 -13.21 -18.45
C CYS A 80 -12.07 -13.28 -19.94
N PRO A 81 -12.28 -14.47 -20.52
CA PRO A 81 -12.89 -14.56 -21.84
C PRO A 81 -14.26 -13.86 -21.81
N PRO A 82 -14.67 -13.24 -22.93
CA PRO A 82 -15.98 -12.61 -23.01
C PRO A 82 -17.06 -13.66 -22.73
N LYS A 83 -17.78 -13.50 -21.62
CA LYS A 83 -18.96 -14.32 -21.34
C LYS A 83 -20.05 -13.94 -22.34
N LYS A 84 -20.61 -14.91 -23.07
CA LYS A 84 -22.03 -14.84 -23.44
C LYS A 84 -22.80 -14.75 -22.11
N ASN A 85 -23.36 -13.58 -21.82
CA ASN A 85 -24.25 -13.26 -20.70
C ASN A 85 -23.93 -13.97 -19.36
N ASN A 86 -23.19 -13.30 -18.47
CA ASN A 86 -23.53 -13.27 -17.03
C ASN A 86 -22.51 -12.41 -16.25
N ILE A 87 -23.04 -11.42 -15.56
CA ILE A 87 -22.36 -10.42 -14.75
C ILE A 87 -21.58 -11.12 -13.62
N HIS A 88 -20.24 -11.12 -13.69
CA HIS A 88 -19.41 -11.43 -12.52
C HIS A 88 -19.21 -10.14 -11.72
N ILE A 89 -19.80 -10.09 -10.54
CA ILE A 89 -19.61 -9.00 -9.58
C ILE A 89 -18.18 -9.06 -9.06
N ILE A 90 -17.31 -8.20 -9.57
CA ILE A 90 -15.95 -7.99 -9.03
C ILE A 90 -16.08 -7.03 -7.84
N ARG A 91 -16.09 -7.54 -6.60
CA ARG A 91 -16.01 -6.69 -5.40
C ARG A 91 -14.57 -6.15 -5.28
N ARG A 92 -14.37 -4.87 -5.65
CA ARG A 92 -13.11 -4.16 -5.44
C ARG A 92 -13.02 -3.70 -3.98
N ASN A 93 -12.42 -4.51 -3.11
CA ASN A 93 -12.10 -4.11 -1.74
C ASN A 93 -10.64 -3.67 -1.66
N TYR A 94 -10.39 -2.36 -1.52
CA TYR A 94 -9.06 -1.82 -1.26
C TYR A 94 -8.64 -2.12 0.19
N ILE A 95 -7.45 -2.69 0.37
CA ILE A 95 -6.88 -2.98 1.70
C ILE A 95 -5.95 -1.82 2.06
N ILE A 96 -6.34 -1.03 3.07
CA ILE A 96 -5.49 -0.02 3.69
C ILE A 96 -4.63 -0.73 4.74
N ARG A 97 -3.33 -0.93 4.47
CA ARG A 97 -2.38 -1.45 5.48
C ARG A 97 -1.52 -0.29 5.97
N GLN A 98 -1.60 0.01 7.26
CA GLN A 98 -0.66 0.93 7.91
C GLN A 98 0.61 0.18 8.31
N ARG A 99 1.75 0.51 7.71
CA ARG A 99 3.06 0.00 8.14
C ARG A 99 3.62 0.91 9.22
N LYS A 100 3.59 0.45 10.48
CA LYS A 100 4.27 1.11 11.60
C LYS A 100 5.78 0.94 11.46
N CYS A 101 6.52 2.01 11.21
CA CYS A 101 7.97 2.00 11.33
C CYS A 101 8.33 2.19 12.81
N PHE A 102 8.49 1.09 13.54
CA PHE A 102 8.98 1.14 14.91
C PHE A 102 10.50 1.38 14.91
N THR A 103 10.93 2.46 15.55
CA THR A 103 12.34 2.64 15.94
C THR A 103 12.44 2.16 17.38
N LEU A 104 12.95 0.94 17.60
CA LEU A 104 13.16 0.43 18.96
C LEU A 104 14.51 0.97 19.49
N ILE A 105 14.43 1.84 20.49
CA ILE A 105 15.57 2.23 21.32
C ILE A 105 15.79 1.11 22.36
N TYR A 106 17.05 0.70 22.51
CA TYR A 106 17.66 -0.24 23.47
C TYR A 106 17.97 -1.69 23.02
N ARG A 107 19.30 -1.91 22.89
CA ARG A 107 20.09 -3.14 23.10
C ARG A 107 19.68 -4.42 22.34
N ILE A 108 20.46 -4.71 21.30
CA ILE A 108 20.80 -6.02 20.70
C ILE A 108 19.64 -7.01 20.60
N VAL A 109 18.98 -7.13 19.43
CA VAL A 109 18.56 -8.40 18.79
C VAL A 109 18.25 -8.11 17.30
N ARG A 110 18.60 -9.06 16.43
CA ARG A 110 18.43 -9.11 14.97
C ARG A 110 17.05 -8.63 14.46
N PHE A 111 17.07 -7.87 13.36
CA PHE A 111 15.90 -7.50 12.58
C PHE A 111 15.40 -8.69 11.74
N ILE A 112 14.18 -9.15 12.01
CA ILE A 112 13.39 -9.98 11.08
C ILE A 112 12.06 -9.26 10.89
N CYS A 113 11.81 -8.79 9.66
CA CYS A 113 10.52 -8.22 9.26
C CYS A 113 9.60 -9.37 8.84
N PHE A 114 8.41 -9.48 9.46
CA PHE A 114 7.30 -10.33 9.01
C PHE A 114 6.27 -9.51 8.22
#